data_AF-A0A956U2X7-F1
#
_entry.id   AF-A0A956U2X7-F1
#
_cell.length_a   1.000
_cell.length_b   1.000
_cell.length_c   1.000
_cell.angle_alpha   90.00
_cell.angle_beta   90.00
_cell.angle_gamma   90.00
#
_symmetry.space_group_name_H-M   'P 1'
#
loop_
_entity.id
_entity.type
_entity.pdbx_description
1 polymer ?
#
loop_
_entity_poly.entity_id
_entity_poly.type
_entity_poly.pdbx_seq_one_letter_code
_entity_poly.pdbx_strand_id
1 'polypeptide(L)'
;MINARLIPGYISLGEKFVAAMEPFVYKKFLDYSSIEDLKDMKTRLDQLEKKRDVKLGKGGIREIEFFVQALALVNGGEIKYIRENNTLKALGKLEAAHLITPQIRRTLSDSYLFLRKVEHNIQLADERQTHKLPSSPDDLEKLALRVGVPDRDELERLYKERTAAVSSVYKGLFYEPSQKTEEVGKEFWKAAGFLMEGNLNEEEAIENLNALGFKNPGMAADLLSKLLDAKRGGLTQGGRAATRKVIPAFLASVLKSPDPDLAIVNLERFVSGIGWRTSLYSVLAENPDIIELLVKLFSTSGYLSNFLIRHPEYMDVITLRDVRAEYPSKGEMLAQLHESLAEEDDYGAQLDVLRRFRHVETLKICLRDLNGEVGPFYVGKYLSMVAEAILEAGLEIAWEVVRDKEKHPEKNHKMVVMGMGKLGGKELSYNSDLDVIFIYDGKEEEHMFYSKLGQKVISVLSVPTGEGYAYKIDMGLRPSGRSGALVTSLNAFRKYQQESAQIWERQALVKAAPSAGNEKVGNKIMKLVTEFVYERPIHEGFEKEIKRLRKRMEKEIAAESREKLNIKTGRGGIVDIEF
;
A
#
# COMPACT_ATOMS: atom_id res chain seq x y z
N MET A 1 -18.19 25.02 -0.76
CA MET A 1 -17.30 25.97 -0.04
C MET A 1 -15.98 26.25 -0.76
N ILE A 2 -15.57 25.48 -1.78
CA ILE A 2 -14.34 25.72 -2.57
C ILE A 2 -14.25 27.16 -3.11
N ASN A 3 -15.37 27.74 -3.56
CA ASN A 3 -15.38 29.09 -4.12
C ASN A 3 -15.51 30.20 -3.05
N ALA A 4 -15.51 29.86 -1.75
CA ALA A 4 -15.64 30.85 -0.69
C ALA A 4 -14.40 31.76 -0.66
N ARG A 5 -14.62 33.07 -0.74
CA ARG A 5 -13.55 34.07 -0.66
C ARG A 5 -13.97 35.21 0.26
N LEU A 6 -12.98 35.86 0.85
CA LEU A 6 -13.19 37.06 1.64
C LEU A 6 -13.64 38.20 0.73
N ILE A 7 -14.74 38.85 1.09
CA ILE A 7 -15.19 40.14 0.56
C ILE A 7 -14.84 41.17 1.66
N PRO A 8 -14.45 42.42 1.32
CA PRO A 8 -14.00 43.41 2.30
C PRO A 8 -14.92 43.53 3.53
N GLY A 9 -14.33 43.52 4.73
CA GLY A 9 -15.00 43.39 6.03
C GLY A 9 -14.01 43.01 7.14
N TYR A 10 -14.45 42.36 8.22
CA TYR A 10 -13.56 41.86 9.29
C TYR A 10 -12.70 40.68 8.80
N ILE A 11 -11.56 41.00 8.19
CA ILE A 11 -10.65 40.04 7.54
C ILE A 11 -10.24 38.90 8.49
N SER A 12 -9.93 39.22 9.75
CA SER A 12 -9.48 38.25 10.75
C SER A 12 -10.54 37.20 11.13
N LEU A 13 -11.82 37.55 11.13
CA LEU A 13 -12.91 36.59 11.35
C LEU A 13 -13.04 35.65 10.14
N GLY A 14 -12.92 36.21 8.94
CA GLY A 14 -13.00 35.45 7.71
C GLY A 14 -11.83 34.47 7.55
N GLU A 15 -10.61 34.86 7.89
CA GLU A 15 -9.44 33.96 7.91
C GLU A 15 -9.64 32.79 8.87
N LYS A 16 -10.15 33.06 10.09
CA LYS A 16 -10.49 32.01 11.06
C LYS A 16 -11.56 31.06 10.53
N PHE A 17 -12.59 31.57 9.86
CA PHE A 17 -13.64 30.74 9.27
C PHE A 17 -13.10 29.86 8.13
N VAL A 18 -12.27 30.41 7.23
CA VAL A 18 -11.66 29.64 6.14
C VAL A 18 -10.75 28.55 6.71
N ALA A 19 -9.91 28.87 7.71
CA ALA A 19 -9.05 27.90 8.37
C ALA A 19 -9.85 26.79 9.08
N ALA A 20 -10.98 27.12 9.72
CA ALA A 20 -11.85 26.14 10.36
C ALA A 20 -12.57 25.22 9.35
N MET A 21 -12.89 25.73 8.16
CA MET A 21 -13.56 24.97 7.09
C MET A 21 -12.59 24.16 6.23
N GLU A 22 -11.30 24.49 6.22
CA GLU A 22 -10.27 23.84 5.41
C GLU A 22 -10.25 22.30 5.56
N PRO A 23 -10.29 21.73 6.79
CA PRO A 23 -10.30 20.27 6.96
C PRO A 23 -11.58 19.59 6.46
N PHE A 24 -12.70 20.32 6.41
CA PHE A 24 -13.98 19.82 5.91
C PHE A 24 -14.06 19.85 4.39
N VAL A 25 -13.40 20.82 3.75
CA VAL A 25 -13.39 20.97 2.28
C VAL A 25 -12.30 20.12 1.64
N TYR A 26 -11.11 20.05 2.25
CA TYR A 26 -9.95 19.33 1.73
C TYR A 26 -9.53 18.26 2.74
N LYS A 27 -10.24 17.13 2.75
CA LYS A 27 -9.94 16.00 3.62
C LYS A 27 -8.53 15.47 3.33
N LYS A 28 -7.68 15.32 4.36
CA LYS A 28 -6.31 14.78 4.24
C LYS A 28 -6.31 13.33 3.77
N PHE A 29 -7.31 12.56 4.20
CA PHE A 29 -7.61 11.22 3.71
C PHE A 29 -9.00 11.25 3.10
N LEU A 30 -9.12 10.94 1.81
CA LEU A 30 -10.41 10.74 1.19
C LEU A 30 -10.83 9.30 1.41
N ASP A 31 -11.89 9.13 2.21
CA ASP A 31 -12.62 7.89 2.23
C ASP A 31 -13.35 7.70 0.90
N TYR A 32 -13.51 6.44 0.50
CA TYR A 32 -14.18 6.10 -0.77
C TYR A 32 -15.60 6.70 -0.86
N SER A 33 -16.30 6.85 0.28
CA SER A 33 -17.62 7.48 0.36
C SER A 33 -17.66 8.87 -0.29
N SER A 34 -16.57 9.64 -0.14
CA SER A 34 -16.44 10.99 -0.72
C SER A 34 -16.31 10.96 -2.25
N ILE A 35 -15.72 9.92 -2.83
CA ILE A 35 -15.61 9.76 -4.29
C ILE A 35 -16.95 9.29 -4.87
N GLU A 36 -17.67 8.42 -4.17
CA GLU A 36 -19.02 8.00 -4.53
C GLU A 36 -20.00 9.19 -4.50
N ASP A 37 -19.91 10.03 -3.47
CA ASP A 37 -20.68 11.29 -3.40
C ASP A 37 -20.40 12.19 -4.61
N LEU A 38 -19.15 12.29 -5.07
CA LEU A 38 -18.79 13.04 -6.28
C LEU A 38 -19.37 12.41 -7.55
N LYS A 39 -19.39 11.07 -7.65
CA LYS A 39 -20.03 10.36 -8.77
C LYS A 39 -21.54 10.54 -8.78
N ASP A 40 -22.17 10.50 -7.61
CA ASP A 40 -23.59 10.79 -7.44
C ASP A 40 -23.91 12.24 -7.79
N MET A 41 -23.07 13.19 -7.36
CA MET A 41 -23.18 14.58 -7.78
C MET A 41 -23.07 14.73 -9.29
N LYS A 42 -22.10 14.08 -9.94
CA LYS A 42 -21.96 14.05 -11.41
C LYS A 42 -23.26 13.54 -12.07
N THR A 43 -23.79 12.41 -11.60
CA THR A 43 -25.02 11.81 -12.14
C THR A 43 -26.24 12.74 -11.98
N ARG A 44 -26.38 13.40 -10.83
CA ARG A 44 -27.45 14.40 -10.61
C ARG A 44 -27.27 15.61 -11.53
N LEU A 45 -26.04 16.05 -11.77
CA LEU A 45 -25.76 17.16 -12.69
C LEU A 45 -26.12 16.79 -14.13
N ASP A 46 -25.79 15.58 -14.57
CA ASP A 46 -26.15 15.07 -15.90
C ASP A 46 -27.67 15.03 -16.11
N GLN A 47 -28.45 14.72 -15.06
CA GLN A 47 -29.92 14.74 -15.12
C GLN A 47 -30.52 16.15 -15.19
N LEU A 48 -29.80 17.17 -14.75
CA LEU A 48 -30.22 18.58 -14.75
C LEU A 48 -29.83 19.32 -16.03
N GLU A 49 -29.41 18.58 -17.07
CA GLU A 49 -29.00 19.13 -18.35
C GLU A 49 -30.14 19.92 -19.03
N LYS A 50 -29.83 21.13 -19.52
CA LYS A 50 -30.78 21.95 -20.28
C LYS A 50 -30.33 22.12 -21.73
N LYS A 51 -31.26 21.87 -22.66
CA LYS A 51 -31.01 22.12 -24.09
C LYS A 51 -30.77 23.61 -24.35
N ARG A 52 -29.78 23.91 -25.20
CA ARG A 52 -29.38 25.27 -25.62
C ARG A 52 -29.09 26.21 -24.43
N ASP A 53 -28.47 25.69 -23.38
CA ASP A 53 -28.04 26.48 -22.21
C ASP A 53 -26.50 26.44 -22.11
N VAL A 54 -25.84 27.60 -22.10
CA VAL A 54 -24.36 27.69 -22.15
C VAL A 54 -23.70 27.25 -20.85
N LYS A 55 -24.46 27.24 -19.75
CA LYS A 55 -23.96 26.88 -18.42
C LYS A 55 -24.40 25.49 -18.02
N LEU A 56 -25.67 25.14 -18.25
CA LEU A 56 -26.28 23.88 -17.82
C LEU A 56 -26.44 22.85 -18.94
N GLY A 57 -26.16 23.21 -20.19
CA GLY A 57 -26.15 22.26 -21.28
C GLY A 57 -24.90 21.38 -21.26
N LYS A 58 -24.96 20.28 -22.01
CA LYS A 58 -23.83 19.37 -22.20
C LYS A 58 -22.60 20.11 -22.74
N GLY A 59 -21.45 19.88 -22.10
CA GLY A 59 -20.22 20.60 -22.42
C GLY A 59 -20.20 22.07 -21.98
N GLY A 60 -21.17 22.50 -21.17
CA GLY A 60 -21.30 23.87 -20.70
C GLY A 60 -20.33 24.24 -19.58
N ILE A 61 -20.41 25.51 -19.14
CA ILE A 61 -19.52 26.07 -18.11
C ILE A 61 -19.51 25.22 -16.82
N ARG A 62 -20.66 24.66 -16.43
CA ARG A 62 -20.77 23.86 -15.20
C ARG A 62 -19.94 22.58 -15.25
N GLU A 63 -19.86 21.90 -16.39
CA GLU A 63 -19.05 20.69 -16.53
C GLU A 63 -17.57 21.00 -16.29
N ILE A 64 -17.09 22.16 -16.80
CA ILE A 64 -15.71 22.62 -16.58
C ILE A 64 -15.48 22.94 -15.10
N GLU A 65 -16.39 23.67 -14.47
CA GLU A 65 -16.29 24.02 -13.04
C GLU A 65 -16.30 22.78 -12.15
N PHE A 66 -17.21 21.84 -12.43
CA PHE A 66 -17.28 20.58 -11.70
C PHE A 66 -16.01 19.74 -11.90
N PHE A 67 -15.49 19.65 -13.12
CA PHE A 67 -14.26 18.91 -13.41
C PHE A 67 -13.08 19.42 -12.55
N VAL A 68 -12.89 20.74 -12.53
CA VAL A 68 -11.83 21.38 -11.75
C VAL A 68 -12.05 21.20 -10.25
N GLN A 69 -13.29 21.40 -9.78
CA GLN A 69 -13.64 21.26 -8.36
C GLN A 69 -13.52 19.82 -7.87
N ALA A 70 -13.92 18.83 -8.68
CA ALA A 70 -13.79 17.42 -8.37
C ALA A 70 -12.31 17.04 -8.18
N LEU A 71 -11.43 17.45 -9.10
CA LEU A 71 -9.99 17.20 -8.96
C LEU A 71 -9.38 17.93 -7.76
N ALA A 72 -9.83 19.14 -7.46
CA ALA A 72 -9.39 19.89 -6.29
C ALA A 72 -9.86 19.27 -4.97
N LEU A 73 -11.07 18.71 -4.92
CA LEU A 73 -11.56 17.97 -3.75
C LEU A 73 -10.78 16.66 -3.55
N VAL A 74 -10.54 15.93 -4.64
CA VAL A 74 -9.84 14.63 -4.61
C VAL A 74 -8.36 14.77 -4.24
N ASN A 75 -7.68 15.83 -4.69
CA ASN A 75 -6.23 15.94 -4.52
C ASN A 75 -5.81 17.07 -3.57
N GLY A 76 -6.73 17.95 -3.20
CA GLY A 76 -6.42 19.14 -2.41
C GLY A 76 -6.09 18.84 -0.94
N GLY A 77 -6.44 17.67 -0.42
CA GLY A 77 -6.03 17.21 0.91
C GLY A 77 -4.51 17.12 1.04
N GLU A 78 -3.89 16.36 0.13
CA GLU A 78 -2.44 16.15 0.05
C GLU A 78 -1.71 17.34 -0.59
N ILE A 79 -2.21 17.81 -1.74
CA ILE A 79 -1.53 18.83 -2.55
C ILE A 79 -2.13 20.20 -2.27
N LYS A 80 -1.67 20.88 -1.20
CA LYS A 80 -2.19 22.21 -0.83
C LYS A 80 -2.09 23.24 -1.98
N TYR A 81 -1.09 23.10 -2.86
CA TYR A 81 -0.83 24.02 -3.97
C TYR A 81 -2.01 24.18 -4.95
N ILE A 82 -2.80 23.13 -5.17
CA ILE A 82 -3.91 23.15 -6.14
C ILE A 82 -5.20 23.78 -5.60
N ARG A 83 -5.22 24.18 -4.33
CA ARG A 83 -6.37 24.83 -3.69
C ARG A 83 -6.52 26.25 -4.25
N GLU A 84 -7.38 26.37 -5.24
CA GLU A 84 -7.55 27.60 -6.00
C GLU A 84 -9.02 27.78 -6.39
N ASN A 85 -9.53 28.98 -6.16
CA ASN A 85 -10.96 29.27 -6.32
C ASN A 85 -11.26 29.74 -7.75
N ASN A 86 -10.26 30.24 -8.47
CA ASN A 86 -10.42 30.65 -9.86
C ASN A 86 -10.20 29.47 -10.82
N THR A 87 -11.21 29.11 -11.60
CA THR A 87 -11.19 27.97 -12.53
C THR A 87 -9.98 27.96 -13.47
N LEU A 88 -9.60 29.10 -14.07
CA LEU A 88 -8.48 29.17 -15.01
C LEU A 88 -7.12 29.02 -14.31
N LYS A 89 -6.95 29.64 -13.13
CA LYS A 89 -5.74 29.45 -12.32
C LYS A 89 -5.64 28.01 -11.80
N ALA A 90 -6.76 27.42 -11.41
CA ALA A 90 -6.83 26.04 -10.94
C ALA A 90 -6.43 25.07 -12.06
N LEU A 91 -6.90 25.26 -13.30
CA LEU A 91 -6.45 24.47 -14.46
C LEU A 91 -4.93 24.54 -14.66
N GLY A 92 -4.31 25.72 -14.49
CA GLY A 92 -2.85 25.85 -14.54
C GLY A 92 -2.12 25.11 -13.42
N LYS A 93 -2.66 25.16 -12.19
CA LYS A 93 -2.10 24.46 -11.03
C LYS A 93 -2.25 22.94 -11.15
N LEU A 94 -3.37 22.46 -11.69
CA LEU A 94 -3.63 21.04 -11.94
C LEU A 94 -2.66 20.45 -12.97
N GLU A 95 -2.34 21.19 -14.04
CA GLU A 95 -1.32 20.78 -15.02
C GLU A 95 0.08 20.74 -14.38
N ALA A 96 0.46 21.79 -13.62
CA ALA A 96 1.75 21.84 -12.94
C ALA A 96 1.93 20.71 -11.91
N ALA A 97 0.83 20.19 -11.34
CA ALA A 97 0.81 19.03 -10.47
C ALA A 97 0.68 17.69 -11.23
N HIS A 98 0.76 17.69 -12.57
CA HIS A 98 0.62 16.53 -13.44
C HIS A 98 -0.71 15.75 -13.31
N LEU A 99 -1.76 16.40 -12.80
CA LEU A 99 -3.10 15.80 -12.68
C LEU A 99 -3.91 15.87 -13.97
N ILE A 100 -3.53 16.78 -14.88
CA ILE A 100 -4.10 16.89 -16.22
C ILE A 100 -3.00 17.15 -17.25
N THR A 101 -3.25 16.77 -18.50
CA THR A 101 -2.31 17.02 -19.59
C THR A 101 -2.37 18.48 -20.06
N PRO A 102 -1.30 19.00 -20.69
CA PRO A 102 -1.31 20.33 -21.32
C PRO A 102 -2.44 20.50 -22.33
N GLN A 103 -2.78 19.42 -23.04
CA GLN A 103 -3.88 19.40 -24.00
C GLN A 103 -5.24 19.59 -23.31
N ILE A 104 -5.48 18.92 -22.17
CA ILE A 104 -6.71 19.09 -21.38
C ILE A 104 -6.79 20.52 -20.85
N ARG A 105 -5.70 21.06 -20.28
CA ARG A 105 -5.66 22.45 -19.79
C ARG A 105 -6.06 23.44 -20.89
N ARG A 106 -5.44 23.34 -22.06
CA ARG A 106 -5.71 24.24 -23.20
C ARG A 106 -7.17 24.13 -23.65
N THR A 107 -7.65 22.90 -23.85
CA THR A 107 -9.02 22.63 -24.29
C THR A 107 -10.05 23.23 -23.34
N LEU A 108 -9.92 22.98 -22.03
CA LEU A 108 -10.86 23.50 -21.04
C LEU A 108 -10.75 25.02 -20.86
N SER A 109 -9.55 25.59 -20.92
CA SER A 109 -9.34 27.05 -20.77
C SER A 109 -9.97 27.83 -21.93
N ASP A 110 -9.69 27.40 -23.17
CA ASP A 110 -10.22 28.06 -24.37
C ASP A 110 -11.75 27.97 -24.41
N SER A 111 -12.30 26.79 -24.11
CA SER A 111 -13.75 26.57 -24.02
C SER A 111 -14.39 27.39 -22.90
N TYR A 112 -13.77 27.47 -21.72
CA TYR A 112 -14.30 28.26 -20.60
C TYR A 112 -14.37 29.75 -20.95
N LEU A 113 -13.30 30.30 -21.53
CA LEU A 113 -13.26 31.71 -21.95
C LEU A 113 -14.31 32.02 -23.01
N PHE A 114 -14.45 31.16 -24.01
CA PHE A 114 -15.46 31.31 -25.06
C PHE A 114 -16.88 31.26 -24.48
N LEU A 115 -17.21 30.23 -23.69
CA LEU A 115 -18.54 30.06 -23.11
C LEU A 115 -18.90 31.22 -22.16
N ARG A 116 -17.94 31.73 -21.36
CA ARG A 116 -18.13 32.92 -20.52
C ARG A 116 -18.37 34.18 -21.36
N LYS A 117 -17.68 34.32 -22.50
CA LYS A 117 -17.92 35.44 -23.43
C LYS A 117 -19.33 35.37 -24.01
N VAL A 118 -19.79 34.18 -24.40
CA VAL A 118 -21.16 33.98 -24.88
C VAL A 118 -22.17 34.27 -23.76
N GLU A 119 -21.98 33.71 -22.56
CA GLU A 119 -22.85 33.93 -21.39
C GLU A 119 -23.00 35.42 -21.07
N HIS A 120 -21.88 36.15 -20.94
CA HIS A 120 -21.92 37.57 -20.61
C HIS A 120 -22.66 38.38 -21.69
N ASN A 121 -22.49 38.06 -22.97
CA ASN A 121 -23.17 38.77 -24.06
C ASN A 121 -24.67 38.47 -24.13
N ILE A 122 -25.10 37.26 -23.77
CA ILE A 122 -26.52 36.93 -23.63
C ILE A 122 -27.13 37.71 -22.46
N GLN A 123 -26.44 37.79 -21.32
CA GLN A 123 -26.92 38.53 -20.15
C GLN A 123 -26.99 40.04 -20.38
N LEU A 124 -26.03 40.59 -21.13
CA LEU A 124 -26.03 41.99 -21.54
C LEU A 124 -27.15 42.31 -22.53
N ALA A 125 -27.55 41.35 -23.38
CA ALA A 125 -28.61 41.55 -24.36
C ALA A 125 -29.99 41.71 -23.72
N ASP A 126 -30.27 40.86 -22.72
CA ASP A 126 -31.58 40.74 -22.09
C ASP A 126 -31.69 41.49 -20.76
N GLU A 127 -30.59 42.10 -20.29
CA GLU A 127 -30.42 42.70 -18.95
C GLU A 127 -30.88 41.76 -17.82
N ARG A 128 -30.73 40.45 -18.03
CA ARG A 128 -31.24 39.39 -17.15
C ARG A 128 -30.20 38.29 -17.00
N GLN A 129 -30.26 37.59 -15.86
CA GLN A 129 -29.47 36.38 -15.63
C GLN A 129 -30.02 35.18 -16.42
N THR A 130 -29.93 35.25 -17.75
CA THR A 130 -30.24 34.14 -18.66
C THR A 130 -28.96 33.44 -19.11
N HIS A 131 -29.07 32.12 -19.31
CA HIS A 131 -28.01 31.27 -19.85
C HIS A 131 -28.43 30.58 -21.15
N LYS A 132 -29.65 30.84 -21.63
CA LYS A 132 -30.20 30.22 -22.84
C LYS A 132 -29.70 30.95 -24.08
N LEU A 133 -29.21 30.20 -25.06
CA LEU A 133 -28.92 30.75 -26.37
C LEU A 133 -30.22 31.28 -27.02
N PRO A 134 -30.15 32.41 -27.75
CA PRO A 134 -31.27 32.90 -28.52
C PRO A 134 -31.78 31.83 -29.51
N SER A 135 -33.09 31.84 -29.73
CA SER A 135 -33.75 30.95 -30.70
C SER A 135 -33.97 31.61 -32.07
N SER A 136 -34.02 32.94 -32.11
CA SER A 136 -34.20 33.71 -33.35
C SER A 136 -32.88 33.77 -34.13
N PRO A 137 -32.89 33.50 -35.45
CA PRO A 137 -31.69 33.63 -36.28
C PRO A 137 -31.07 35.03 -36.25
N ASP A 138 -31.90 36.08 -36.18
CA ASP A 138 -31.44 37.48 -36.13
C ASP A 138 -30.72 37.81 -34.81
N ASP A 139 -31.17 37.22 -33.70
CA ASP A 139 -30.55 37.46 -32.39
C ASP A 139 -29.27 36.64 -32.22
N LEU A 140 -29.17 35.49 -32.88
CA LEU A 140 -27.91 34.74 -32.99
C LEU A 140 -26.87 35.49 -33.82
N GLU A 141 -27.29 36.16 -34.89
CA GLU A 141 -26.41 37.01 -35.71
C GLU A 141 -25.85 38.17 -34.89
N LYS A 142 -26.72 38.87 -34.12
CA LYS A 142 -26.27 39.92 -33.19
C LYS A 142 -25.34 39.38 -32.11
N LEU A 143 -25.62 38.18 -31.58
CA LEU A 143 -24.78 37.54 -30.57
C LEU A 143 -23.41 37.18 -31.16
N ALA A 144 -23.35 36.67 -32.39
CA ALA A 144 -22.11 36.35 -33.10
C ALA A 144 -21.19 37.58 -33.19
N LEU A 145 -21.74 38.70 -33.66
CA LEU A 145 -20.99 39.96 -33.77
C LEU A 145 -20.48 40.46 -32.40
N ARG A 146 -21.30 40.38 -31.34
CA ARG A 146 -20.91 40.77 -29.97
C ARG A 146 -19.84 39.86 -29.37
N VAL A 147 -19.91 38.57 -29.65
CA VAL A 147 -18.89 37.57 -29.28
C VAL A 147 -17.62 37.73 -30.14
N GLY A 148 -17.68 38.49 -31.23
CA GLY A 148 -16.55 38.79 -32.11
C GLY A 148 -16.27 37.66 -33.09
N VAL A 149 -17.32 36.97 -33.56
CA VAL A 149 -17.26 35.98 -34.64
C VAL A 149 -18.05 36.49 -35.85
N PRO A 150 -17.74 36.05 -37.08
CA PRO A 150 -18.21 36.69 -38.32
C PRO A 150 -19.72 36.65 -38.51
N ASP A 151 -20.35 35.52 -38.17
CA ASP A 151 -21.75 35.25 -38.41
C ASP A 151 -22.29 34.19 -37.43
N ARG A 152 -23.62 33.98 -37.46
CA ARG A 152 -24.28 32.97 -36.61
C ARG A 152 -23.80 31.54 -36.87
N ASP A 153 -23.39 31.20 -38.09
CA ASP A 153 -23.05 29.83 -38.46
C ASP A 153 -21.70 29.44 -37.84
N GLU A 154 -20.75 30.37 -37.85
CA GLU A 154 -19.46 30.24 -37.15
C GLU A 154 -19.64 30.22 -35.62
N LEU A 155 -20.55 31.04 -35.07
CA LEU A 155 -20.90 30.98 -33.64
C LEU A 155 -21.42 29.58 -33.26
N GLU A 156 -22.36 29.04 -34.04
CA GLU A 156 -22.91 27.70 -33.79
C GLU A 156 -21.85 26.60 -33.95
N ARG A 157 -20.99 26.71 -34.96
CA ARG A 157 -19.89 25.76 -35.20
C ARG A 157 -18.93 25.74 -34.01
N LEU A 158 -18.43 26.90 -33.60
CA LEU A 158 -17.54 27.04 -32.45
C LEU A 158 -18.22 26.58 -31.15
N TYR A 159 -19.49 26.91 -30.95
CA TYR A 159 -20.24 26.45 -29.77
C TYR A 159 -20.32 24.92 -29.71
N LYS A 160 -20.68 24.25 -30.82
CA LYS A 160 -20.75 22.78 -30.90
C LYS A 160 -19.37 22.14 -30.71
N GLU A 161 -18.33 22.69 -31.34
CA GLU A 161 -16.95 22.20 -31.22
C GLU A 161 -16.45 22.27 -29.77
N ARG A 162 -16.62 23.43 -29.11
CA ARG A 162 -16.14 23.65 -27.74
C ARG A 162 -16.92 22.81 -26.72
N THR A 163 -18.24 22.73 -26.85
CA THR A 163 -19.08 21.91 -25.96
C THR A 163 -18.82 20.41 -26.14
N ALA A 164 -18.62 19.93 -27.37
CA ALA A 164 -18.23 18.54 -27.63
C ALA A 164 -16.86 18.20 -27.00
N ALA A 165 -15.87 19.09 -27.14
CA ALA A 165 -14.55 18.91 -26.54
C ALA A 165 -14.60 18.87 -25.00
N VAL A 166 -15.35 19.78 -24.38
CA VAL A 166 -15.57 19.78 -22.92
C VAL A 166 -16.26 18.49 -22.48
N SER A 167 -17.33 18.09 -23.17
CA SER A 167 -18.07 16.87 -22.81
C SER A 167 -17.21 15.62 -22.94
N SER A 168 -16.29 15.57 -23.91
CA SER A 168 -15.33 14.48 -24.06
C SER A 168 -14.39 14.39 -22.85
N VAL A 169 -13.84 15.51 -22.39
CA VAL A 169 -12.97 15.58 -21.21
C VAL A 169 -13.75 15.26 -19.93
N TYR A 170 -14.97 15.80 -19.81
CA TYR A 170 -15.85 15.59 -18.66
C TYR A 170 -16.28 14.13 -18.53
N LYS A 171 -16.52 13.45 -19.65
CA LYS A 171 -16.84 12.02 -19.64
C LYS A 171 -15.74 11.19 -19.01
N GLY A 172 -14.48 11.47 -19.32
CA GLY A 172 -13.32 10.78 -18.74
C GLY A 172 -13.14 10.99 -17.23
N LEU A 173 -13.81 11.99 -16.63
CA LEU A 173 -13.81 12.20 -15.19
C LEU A 173 -14.49 11.02 -14.49
N PHE A 174 -13.71 10.25 -13.72
CA PHE A 174 -14.11 9.05 -12.97
C PHE A 174 -14.46 7.79 -13.79
N TYR A 175 -14.18 7.72 -15.10
CA TYR A 175 -14.88 6.78 -16.00
C TYR A 175 -14.23 5.44 -16.30
N GLU A 176 -13.00 5.15 -15.92
CA GLU A 176 -12.31 3.97 -16.46
C GLU A 176 -12.35 2.69 -15.60
N PRO A 177 -12.27 2.74 -14.25
CA PRO A 177 -11.94 1.50 -13.55
C PRO A 177 -13.12 0.55 -13.25
N SER A 178 -14.32 1.05 -12.94
CA SER A 178 -15.49 0.17 -12.69
C SER A 178 -16.12 -0.47 -13.91
N GLN A 179 -15.97 0.13 -15.10
CA GLN A 179 -16.38 -0.53 -16.34
C GLN A 179 -15.44 -1.68 -16.70
N LYS A 180 -14.13 -1.51 -16.53
CA LYS A 180 -13.14 -2.58 -16.73
C LYS A 180 -13.42 -3.80 -15.83
N THR A 181 -13.73 -3.58 -14.55
CA THR A 181 -14.13 -4.66 -13.64
C THR A 181 -15.41 -5.37 -14.09
N GLU A 182 -16.41 -4.62 -14.56
CA GLU A 182 -17.65 -5.20 -15.07
C GLU A 182 -17.44 -5.99 -16.38
N GLU A 183 -16.52 -5.55 -17.24
CA GLU A 183 -16.12 -6.29 -18.45
C GLU A 183 -15.41 -7.61 -18.11
N VAL A 184 -14.46 -7.59 -17.17
CA VAL A 184 -13.82 -8.81 -16.66
C VAL A 184 -14.86 -9.76 -16.07
N GLY A 185 -15.83 -9.25 -15.31
CA GLY A 185 -16.94 -10.03 -14.77
C GLY A 185 -17.82 -10.68 -15.85
N LYS A 186 -17.97 -10.08 -17.03
CA LYS A 186 -18.70 -10.71 -18.15
C LYS A 186 -17.98 -11.94 -18.69
N GLU A 187 -16.65 -12.02 -18.58
CA GLU A 187 -15.91 -13.22 -18.99
C GLU A 187 -16.26 -14.41 -18.12
N PHE A 188 -16.45 -14.22 -16.81
CA PHE A 188 -16.94 -15.26 -15.93
C PHE A 188 -18.29 -15.79 -16.40
N TRP A 189 -19.26 -14.92 -16.69
CA TRP A 189 -20.59 -15.36 -17.14
C TRP A 189 -20.58 -16.03 -18.52
N LYS A 190 -19.62 -15.71 -19.39
CA LYS A 190 -19.42 -16.46 -20.65
C LYS A 190 -18.94 -17.89 -20.40
N ALA A 191 -18.05 -18.08 -19.42
CA ALA A 191 -17.48 -19.38 -19.09
C ALA A 191 -18.40 -20.22 -18.19
N ALA A 192 -19.12 -19.56 -17.27
CA ALA A 192 -19.96 -20.15 -16.25
C ALA A 192 -21.45 -19.84 -16.43
N GLY A 193 -21.88 -19.59 -17.68
CA GLY A 193 -23.27 -19.25 -18.01
C GLY A 193 -24.27 -20.31 -17.58
N PHE A 194 -23.82 -21.56 -17.52
CA PHE A 194 -24.57 -22.71 -17.01
C PHE A 194 -25.11 -22.44 -15.58
N LEU A 195 -24.38 -21.72 -14.71
CA LEU A 195 -24.84 -21.38 -13.36
C LEU A 195 -26.09 -20.47 -13.32
N MET A 196 -26.41 -19.78 -14.42
CA MET A 196 -27.62 -18.96 -14.53
C MET A 196 -28.83 -19.77 -14.99
N GLU A 197 -28.62 -20.93 -15.58
CA GLU A 197 -29.66 -21.81 -16.09
C GLU A 197 -30.21 -22.62 -14.91
N GLY A 198 -31.38 -22.24 -14.40
CA GLY A 198 -32.04 -22.89 -13.25
C GLY A 198 -32.51 -24.33 -13.47
N ASN A 199 -31.90 -25.06 -14.41
CA ASN A 199 -32.27 -26.41 -14.85
C ASN A 199 -31.09 -27.39 -14.96
N LEU A 200 -29.89 -27.06 -14.45
CA LEU A 200 -28.79 -28.03 -14.44
C LEU A 200 -29.02 -29.11 -13.39
N ASN A 201 -28.80 -30.37 -13.79
CA ASN A 201 -28.60 -31.44 -12.82
C ASN A 201 -27.19 -31.34 -12.20
N GLU A 202 -27.00 -31.94 -11.03
CA GLU A 202 -25.75 -31.84 -10.26
C GLU A 202 -24.56 -32.44 -11.01
N GLU A 203 -24.79 -33.45 -11.85
CA GLU A 203 -23.75 -34.10 -12.67
C GLU A 203 -23.21 -33.16 -13.76
N GLU A 204 -24.07 -32.48 -14.51
CA GLU A 204 -23.67 -31.49 -15.53
C GLU A 204 -22.92 -30.31 -14.91
N ALA A 205 -23.33 -29.84 -13.73
CA ALA A 205 -22.62 -28.78 -13.02
C ALA A 205 -21.20 -29.22 -12.62
N ILE A 206 -21.05 -30.47 -12.16
CA ILE A 206 -19.76 -31.07 -11.80
C ILE A 206 -18.85 -31.19 -13.02
N GLU A 207 -19.36 -31.69 -14.15
CA GLU A 207 -18.59 -31.84 -15.39
C GLU A 207 -18.11 -30.48 -15.92
N ASN A 208 -18.98 -29.47 -15.94
CA ASN A 208 -18.62 -28.13 -16.38
C ASN A 208 -17.58 -27.47 -15.47
N LEU A 209 -17.68 -27.63 -14.14
CA LEU A 209 -16.69 -27.11 -13.20
C LEU A 209 -15.33 -27.83 -13.32
N ASN A 210 -15.33 -29.14 -13.58
CA ASN A 210 -14.11 -29.88 -13.91
C ASN A 210 -13.45 -29.34 -15.19
N ALA A 211 -14.25 -29.07 -16.24
CA ALA A 211 -13.76 -28.50 -17.49
C ALA A 211 -13.15 -27.08 -17.31
N LEU A 212 -13.61 -26.35 -16.29
CA LEU A 212 -13.07 -25.06 -15.88
C LEU A 212 -11.83 -25.14 -14.98
N GLY A 213 -11.36 -26.35 -14.64
CA GLY A 213 -10.10 -26.57 -13.92
C GLY A 213 -10.21 -26.80 -12.41
N PHE A 214 -11.43 -26.90 -11.86
CA PHE A 214 -11.63 -27.28 -10.46
C PHE A 214 -11.38 -28.77 -10.26
N LYS A 215 -10.58 -29.14 -9.26
CA LYS A 215 -10.33 -30.53 -8.84
C LYS A 215 -11.40 -31.05 -7.89
N ASN A 216 -12.06 -30.14 -7.15
CA ASN A 216 -13.15 -30.45 -6.21
C ASN A 216 -14.44 -29.73 -6.65
N PRO A 217 -15.05 -30.12 -7.77
CA PRO A 217 -16.19 -29.42 -8.38
C PRO A 217 -17.40 -29.29 -7.45
N GLY A 218 -17.70 -30.31 -6.62
CA GLY A 218 -18.81 -30.23 -5.66
C GLY A 218 -18.61 -29.16 -4.58
N MET A 219 -17.38 -29.01 -4.08
CA MET A 219 -17.04 -27.93 -3.14
C MET A 219 -17.06 -26.57 -3.84
N ALA A 220 -16.55 -26.50 -5.07
CA ALA A 220 -16.57 -25.28 -5.87
C ALA A 220 -18.01 -24.81 -6.13
N ALA A 221 -18.95 -25.71 -6.45
CA ALA A 221 -20.36 -25.39 -6.65
C ALA A 221 -21.01 -24.75 -5.41
N ASP A 222 -20.78 -25.33 -4.23
CA ASP A 222 -21.28 -24.79 -2.95
C ASP A 222 -20.71 -23.39 -2.66
N LEU A 223 -19.40 -23.19 -2.85
CA LEU A 223 -18.75 -21.89 -2.64
C LEU A 223 -19.20 -20.84 -3.67
N LEU A 224 -19.39 -21.22 -4.93
CA LEU A 224 -19.91 -20.34 -5.98
C LEU A 224 -21.34 -19.88 -5.66
N SER A 225 -22.21 -20.81 -5.26
CA SER A 225 -23.58 -20.50 -4.83
C SER A 225 -23.58 -19.50 -3.67
N LYS A 226 -22.72 -19.73 -2.68
CA LYS A 226 -22.50 -18.84 -1.53
C LYS A 226 -21.97 -17.45 -1.90
N LEU A 227 -21.11 -17.34 -2.90
CA LEU A 227 -20.54 -16.08 -3.36
C LEU A 227 -21.51 -15.29 -4.25
N LEU A 228 -22.33 -15.98 -5.04
CA LEU A 228 -23.27 -15.39 -5.99
C LEU A 228 -24.64 -15.04 -5.36
N ASP A 229 -24.94 -15.54 -4.16
CA ASP A 229 -26.18 -15.22 -3.45
C ASP A 229 -26.27 -13.73 -3.06
N ALA A 230 -27.06 -12.99 -3.84
CA ALA A 230 -27.31 -11.56 -3.64
C ALA A 230 -28.12 -11.24 -2.36
N LYS A 231 -28.67 -12.23 -1.65
CA LYS A 231 -29.38 -12.06 -0.37
C LYS A 231 -28.43 -12.19 0.83
N ARG A 232 -27.18 -12.57 0.61
CA ARG A 232 -26.19 -12.77 1.66
C ARG A 232 -25.74 -11.40 2.21
N GLY A 233 -26.11 -11.11 3.46
CA GLY A 233 -25.61 -9.97 4.25
C GLY A 233 -26.46 -8.69 4.17
N GLY A 234 -26.56 -7.98 5.30
CA GLY A 234 -27.27 -6.70 5.46
C GLY A 234 -26.61 -5.51 4.77
N LEU A 235 -26.14 -5.68 3.54
CA LEU A 235 -25.48 -4.66 2.73
C LEU A 235 -26.46 -3.54 2.35
N THR A 236 -25.95 -2.31 2.30
CA THR A 236 -26.67 -1.15 1.75
C THR A 236 -26.93 -1.35 0.24
N GLN A 237 -27.79 -0.52 -0.34
CA GLN A 237 -28.07 -0.58 -1.79
C GLN A 237 -26.81 -0.38 -2.64
N GLY A 238 -25.92 0.55 -2.27
CA GLY A 238 -24.63 0.77 -2.93
C GLY A 238 -23.68 -0.43 -2.78
N GLY A 239 -23.58 -1.00 -1.57
CA GLY A 239 -22.79 -2.21 -1.32
C GLY A 239 -23.21 -3.39 -2.22
N ARG A 240 -24.51 -3.64 -2.34
CA ARG A 240 -25.04 -4.69 -3.24
C ARG A 240 -24.69 -4.45 -4.71
N ALA A 241 -24.71 -3.19 -5.16
CA ALA A 241 -24.35 -2.85 -6.53
C ALA A 241 -22.85 -3.09 -6.80
N ALA A 242 -21.98 -2.73 -5.86
CA ALA A 242 -20.53 -2.99 -5.96
C ALA A 242 -20.21 -4.49 -5.94
N THR A 243 -20.80 -5.26 -5.02
CA THR A 243 -20.62 -6.72 -4.95
C THR A 243 -21.00 -7.43 -6.25
N ARG A 244 -22.10 -7.01 -6.90
CA ARG A 244 -22.53 -7.56 -8.21
C ARG A 244 -21.52 -7.34 -9.33
N LYS A 245 -20.67 -6.32 -9.23
CA LYS A 245 -19.58 -6.08 -10.19
C LYS A 245 -18.32 -6.86 -9.81
N VAL A 246 -17.97 -6.85 -8.53
CA VAL A 246 -16.69 -7.34 -8.02
C VAL A 246 -16.63 -8.86 -7.94
N ILE A 247 -17.69 -9.53 -7.47
CA ILE A 247 -17.68 -10.99 -7.31
C ILE A 247 -17.47 -11.70 -8.66
N PRO A 248 -18.21 -11.37 -9.75
CA PRO A 248 -17.95 -11.97 -11.05
C PRO A 248 -16.53 -11.71 -11.56
N ALA A 249 -15.96 -10.53 -11.29
CA ALA A 249 -14.59 -10.22 -11.67
C ALA A 249 -13.55 -11.06 -10.91
N PHE A 250 -13.74 -11.26 -9.61
CA PHE A 250 -12.94 -12.21 -8.82
C PHE A 250 -13.03 -13.61 -9.42
N LEU A 251 -14.24 -14.09 -9.68
CA LEU A 251 -14.45 -15.44 -10.20
C LEU A 251 -13.83 -15.61 -11.58
N ALA A 252 -13.90 -14.61 -12.47
CA ALA A 252 -13.21 -14.62 -13.75
C ALA A 252 -11.68 -14.80 -13.59
N SER A 253 -11.10 -14.15 -12.59
CA SER A 253 -9.68 -14.29 -12.27
C SER A 253 -9.36 -15.64 -11.60
N VAL A 254 -10.24 -16.18 -10.75
CA VAL A 254 -10.10 -17.51 -10.12
C VAL A 254 -9.97 -18.59 -11.18
N LEU A 255 -10.79 -18.54 -12.23
CA LEU A 255 -10.73 -19.50 -13.35
C LEU A 255 -9.39 -19.49 -14.08
N LYS A 256 -8.64 -18.38 -14.04
CA LYS A 256 -7.33 -18.22 -14.68
C LYS A 256 -6.17 -18.48 -13.71
N SER A 257 -6.45 -18.80 -12.46
CA SER A 257 -5.43 -18.94 -11.41
C SER A 257 -4.74 -20.32 -11.44
N PRO A 258 -3.50 -20.44 -10.90
CA PRO A 258 -2.79 -21.72 -10.85
C PRO A 258 -3.49 -22.82 -10.03
N ASP A 259 -4.27 -22.44 -9.02
CA ASP A 259 -5.03 -23.35 -8.15
C ASP A 259 -6.42 -22.74 -7.86
N PRO A 260 -7.41 -22.98 -8.74
CA PRO A 260 -8.76 -22.42 -8.60
C PRO A 260 -9.47 -22.89 -7.31
N ASP A 261 -9.24 -24.13 -6.87
CA ASP A 261 -9.81 -24.68 -5.64
C ASP A 261 -9.32 -23.91 -4.40
N LEU A 262 -8.00 -23.70 -4.29
CA LEU A 262 -7.45 -22.93 -3.18
C LEU A 262 -7.89 -21.46 -3.23
N ALA A 263 -7.92 -20.89 -4.43
CA ALA A 263 -8.32 -19.50 -4.64
C ALA A 263 -9.77 -19.25 -4.21
N ILE A 264 -10.72 -20.11 -4.61
CA ILE A 264 -12.13 -19.91 -4.28
C ILE A 264 -12.41 -20.09 -2.78
N VAL A 265 -11.73 -21.02 -2.11
CA VAL A 265 -11.85 -21.21 -0.66
C VAL A 265 -11.39 -19.96 0.09
N ASN A 266 -10.23 -19.39 -0.29
CA ASN A 266 -9.72 -18.18 0.34
C ASN A 266 -10.55 -16.94 -0.01
N LEU A 267 -11.05 -16.85 -1.25
CA LEU A 267 -11.95 -15.77 -1.67
C LEU A 267 -13.25 -15.78 -0.86
N GLU A 268 -13.88 -16.93 -0.68
CA GLU A 268 -15.12 -17.04 0.12
C GLU A 268 -14.88 -16.59 1.56
N ARG A 269 -13.78 -17.04 2.17
CA ARG A 269 -13.39 -16.63 3.52
C ARG A 269 -13.12 -15.13 3.61
N PHE A 270 -12.49 -14.55 2.59
CA PHE A 270 -12.21 -13.12 2.50
C PHE A 270 -13.50 -12.31 2.40
N VAL A 271 -14.38 -12.65 1.45
CA VAL A 271 -15.69 -12.01 1.25
C VAL A 271 -16.55 -12.10 2.51
N SER A 272 -16.59 -13.28 3.15
CA SER A 272 -17.28 -13.50 4.42
C SER A 272 -16.67 -12.72 5.58
N GLY A 273 -15.35 -12.57 5.63
CA GLY A 273 -14.62 -11.83 6.66
C GLY A 273 -14.77 -10.32 6.57
N ILE A 274 -14.80 -9.76 5.34
CA ILE A 274 -15.03 -8.33 5.11
C ILE A 274 -16.45 -7.92 5.49
N GLY A 275 -17.42 -8.83 5.30
CA GLY A 275 -18.83 -8.59 5.62
C GLY A 275 -19.38 -7.36 4.89
N TRP A 276 -19.82 -6.35 5.65
CA TRP A 276 -20.58 -5.20 5.14
C TRP A 276 -19.74 -3.95 4.86
N ARG A 277 -18.41 -4.05 4.84
CA ARG A 277 -17.54 -2.89 4.53
C ARG A 277 -17.69 -2.50 3.05
N THR A 278 -18.68 -1.66 2.76
CA THR A 278 -19.02 -1.26 1.38
C THR A 278 -17.89 -0.52 0.68
N SER A 279 -17.07 0.21 1.43
CA SER A 279 -15.88 0.92 0.94
C SER A 279 -14.91 0.01 0.20
N LEU A 280 -14.69 -1.21 0.70
CA LEU A 280 -13.71 -2.13 0.12
C LEU A 280 -14.18 -2.73 -1.20
N TYR A 281 -15.44 -3.17 -1.29
CA TYR A 281 -16.02 -3.62 -2.58
C TYR A 281 -15.97 -2.53 -3.62
N SER A 282 -16.21 -1.31 -3.18
CA SER A 282 -16.13 -0.12 -3.99
C SER A 282 -14.71 0.16 -4.52
N VAL A 283 -13.67 0.05 -3.68
CA VAL A 283 -12.26 0.13 -4.10
C VAL A 283 -11.93 -0.97 -5.12
N LEU A 284 -12.36 -2.20 -4.86
CA LEU A 284 -12.12 -3.35 -5.75
C LEU A 284 -12.84 -3.18 -7.09
N ALA A 285 -14.06 -2.64 -7.07
CA ALA A 285 -14.81 -2.32 -8.28
C ALA A 285 -14.01 -1.36 -9.17
N GLU A 286 -13.29 -0.42 -8.57
CA GLU A 286 -12.48 0.56 -9.28
C GLU A 286 -11.03 0.12 -9.50
N ASN A 287 -10.65 -1.12 -9.17
CA ASN A 287 -9.25 -1.55 -9.30
C ASN A 287 -9.18 -3.04 -9.68
N PRO A 288 -9.47 -3.40 -10.94
CA PRO A 288 -9.45 -4.80 -11.38
C PRO A 288 -8.05 -5.43 -11.26
N ASP A 289 -6.98 -4.64 -11.38
CA ASP A 289 -5.61 -5.12 -11.17
C ASP A 289 -5.40 -5.63 -9.72
N ILE A 290 -6.08 -5.03 -8.73
CA ILE A 290 -6.04 -5.51 -7.33
C ILE A 290 -6.78 -6.85 -7.20
N ILE A 291 -7.90 -7.01 -7.91
CA ILE A 291 -8.65 -8.28 -7.93
C ILE A 291 -7.75 -9.41 -8.44
N GLU A 292 -7.06 -9.21 -9.56
CA GLU A 292 -6.13 -10.22 -10.11
C GLU A 292 -5.00 -10.57 -9.13
N LEU A 293 -4.43 -9.55 -8.48
CA LEU A 293 -3.36 -9.73 -7.52
C LEU A 293 -3.80 -10.49 -6.27
N LEU A 294 -5.01 -10.19 -5.77
CA LEU A 294 -5.61 -10.90 -4.64
C LEU A 294 -5.91 -12.36 -4.98
N VAL A 295 -6.45 -12.65 -6.16
CA VAL A 295 -6.65 -14.03 -6.60
C VAL A 295 -5.33 -14.76 -6.73
N LYS A 296 -4.30 -14.12 -7.30
CA LYS A 296 -2.96 -14.70 -7.36
C LYS A 296 -2.43 -15.03 -5.96
N LEU A 297 -2.60 -14.15 -5.00
CA LEU A 297 -2.26 -14.40 -3.60
C LEU A 297 -3.07 -15.55 -2.99
N PHE A 298 -4.38 -15.58 -3.22
CA PHE A 298 -5.30 -16.62 -2.76
C PHE A 298 -5.00 -18.01 -3.34
N SER A 299 -4.49 -18.07 -4.56
CA SER A 299 -4.10 -19.31 -5.24
C SER A 299 -2.69 -19.79 -4.93
N THR A 300 -1.79 -18.93 -4.42
CA THR A 300 -0.37 -19.28 -4.25
C THR A 300 0.12 -19.32 -2.81
N SER A 301 -0.54 -18.63 -1.87
CA SER A 301 -0.03 -18.46 -0.50
C SER A 301 -1.11 -18.60 0.57
N GLY A 302 -1.17 -19.77 1.21
CA GLY A 302 -2.07 -20.00 2.34
C GLY A 302 -1.76 -19.12 3.56
N TYR A 303 -0.48 -18.84 3.84
CA TYR A 303 -0.09 -17.98 4.97
C TYR A 303 -0.60 -16.55 4.79
N LEU A 304 -0.34 -15.94 3.63
CA LEU A 304 -0.72 -14.55 3.37
C LEU A 304 -2.21 -14.39 3.14
N SER A 305 -2.85 -15.38 2.52
CA SER A 305 -4.31 -15.42 2.42
C SER A 305 -4.95 -15.38 3.81
N ASN A 306 -4.49 -16.25 4.73
CA ASN A 306 -4.98 -16.26 6.10
C ASN A 306 -4.71 -14.95 6.83
N PHE A 307 -3.55 -14.33 6.59
CA PHE A 307 -3.21 -13.03 7.14
C PHE A 307 -4.19 -11.95 6.70
N LEU A 308 -4.41 -11.81 5.38
CA LEU A 308 -5.30 -10.79 4.82
C LEU A 308 -6.77 -11.01 5.20
N ILE A 309 -7.22 -12.27 5.25
CA ILE A 309 -8.58 -12.63 5.68
C ILE A 309 -8.82 -12.22 7.14
N ARG A 310 -7.80 -12.30 8.00
CA ARG A 310 -7.89 -11.89 9.42
C ARG A 310 -7.83 -10.38 9.60
N HIS A 311 -7.16 -9.68 8.70
CA HIS A 311 -6.91 -8.24 8.80
C HIS A 311 -7.29 -7.50 7.50
N PRO A 312 -8.58 -7.51 7.11
CA PRO A 312 -9.03 -6.89 5.86
C PRO A 312 -8.83 -5.37 5.83
N GLU A 313 -8.70 -4.71 6.98
CA GLU A 313 -8.37 -3.28 7.08
C GLU A 313 -7.03 -2.90 6.42
N TYR A 314 -6.09 -3.83 6.30
CA TYR A 314 -4.82 -3.53 5.61
C TYR A 314 -5.00 -3.36 4.10
N MET A 315 -6.16 -3.73 3.54
CA MET A 315 -6.51 -3.40 2.15
C MET A 315 -6.76 -1.90 1.95
N ASP A 316 -7.23 -1.18 2.97
CA ASP A 316 -7.52 0.25 2.86
C ASP A 316 -6.23 1.09 2.72
N VAL A 317 -5.08 0.51 3.09
CA VAL A 317 -3.75 1.16 3.09
C VAL A 317 -2.96 0.85 1.80
N ILE A 318 -3.41 -0.11 1.00
CA ILE A 318 -2.66 -0.58 -0.18
C ILE A 318 -3.33 -0.04 -1.43
N THR A 319 -2.71 0.98 -2.01
CA THR A 319 -3.06 1.45 -3.35
C THR A 319 -2.15 0.79 -4.38
N LEU A 320 -2.60 0.71 -5.65
CA LEU A 320 -1.74 0.28 -6.76
C LEU A 320 -0.49 1.18 -6.91
N ARG A 321 -0.54 2.42 -6.39
CA ARG A 321 0.61 3.33 -6.35
C ARG A 321 1.69 2.81 -5.41
N ASP A 322 1.33 2.21 -4.28
CA ASP A 322 2.30 1.64 -3.32
C ASP A 322 3.01 0.40 -3.86
N VAL A 323 2.34 -0.36 -4.74
CA VAL A 323 2.93 -1.52 -5.43
C VAL A 323 3.94 -1.05 -6.49
N ARG A 324 3.62 0.00 -7.25
CA ARG A 324 4.44 0.47 -8.39
C ARG A 324 5.49 1.53 -8.04
N ALA A 325 5.40 2.17 -6.88
CA ALA A 325 6.37 3.17 -6.43
C ALA A 325 7.73 2.54 -6.07
N GLU A 326 8.76 3.39 -6.00
CA GLU A 326 10.05 3.02 -5.41
C GLU A 326 9.85 2.63 -3.93
N TYR A 327 10.56 1.60 -3.47
CA TYR A 327 10.40 1.12 -2.10
C TYR A 327 11.13 2.06 -1.12
N PRO A 328 10.52 2.45 0.00
CA PRO A 328 11.11 3.42 0.92
C PRO A 328 12.44 2.92 1.51
N SER A 329 13.33 3.87 1.78
CA SER A 329 14.56 3.64 2.52
C SER A 329 14.29 3.32 4.00
N LYS A 330 15.28 2.74 4.71
CA LYS A 330 15.20 2.51 6.17
C LYS A 330 14.88 3.81 6.92
N GLY A 331 15.47 4.93 6.51
CA GLY A 331 15.26 6.23 7.15
C GLY A 331 13.83 6.75 7.00
N GLU A 332 13.23 6.61 5.81
CA GLU A 332 11.83 6.98 5.58
C GLU A 332 10.87 6.09 6.36
N MET A 333 11.12 4.78 6.40
CA MET A 333 10.33 3.84 7.21
C MET A 333 10.42 4.17 8.70
N LEU A 334 11.60 4.52 9.20
CA LEU A 334 11.79 4.90 10.59
C LEU A 334 11.07 6.21 10.92
N ALA A 335 11.10 7.20 10.02
CA ALA A 335 10.36 8.44 10.19
C ALA A 335 8.84 8.22 10.25
N GLN A 336 8.30 7.33 9.40
CA GLN A 336 6.88 6.95 9.44
C GLN A 336 6.50 6.24 10.76
N LEU A 337 7.38 5.33 11.22
CA LEU A 337 7.23 4.68 12.52
C LEU A 337 7.24 5.70 13.66
N HIS A 338 8.15 6.68 13.63
CA HIS A 338 8.23 7.73 14.64
C HIS A 338 6.99 8.61 14.67
N GLU A 339 6.45 9.00 13.51
CA GLU A 339 5.18 9.73 13.42
C GLU A 339 4.04 8.92 14.06
N SER A 340 3.92 7.64 13.70
CA SER A 340 2.87 6.76 14.23
C SER A 340 3.02 6.50 15.74
N LEU A 341 4.26 6.36 16.24
CA LEU A 341 4.53 6.14 17.66
C LEU A 341 4.33 7.39 18.51
N ALA A 342 4.50 8.58 17.93
CA ALA A 342 4.30 9.85 18.64
C ALA A 342 2.82 10.14 18.95
N GLU A 343 1.89 9.48 18.24
CA GLU A 343 0.45 9.57 18.48
C GLU A 343 -0.03 8.65 19.62
N GLU A 344 0.84 7.76 20.12
CA GLU A 344 0.47 6.71 21.08
C GLU A 344 1.21 6.85 22.42
N ASP A 345 0.45 7.10 23.48
CA ASP A 345 0.97 7.21 24.85
C ASP A 345 1.04 5.86 25.61
N ASP A 346 0.25 4.87 25.17
CA ASP A 346 0.19 3.55 25.82
C ASP A 346 1.27 2.60 25.31
N TYR A 347 1.93 1.90 26.22
CA TYR A 347 2.98 0.93 25.87
C TYR A 347 2.44 -0.22 25.01
N GLY A 348 1.23 -0.71 25.29
CA GLY A 348 0.58 -1.75 24.48
C GLY A 348 0.28 -1.25 23.07
N ALA A 349 -0.26 -0.03 22.93
CA ALA A 349 -0.54 0.59 21.64
C ALA A 349 0.74 0.80 20.81
N GLN A 350 1.85 1.23 21.43
CA GLN A 350 3.16 1.34 20.77
C GLN A 350 3.66 -0.02 20.24
N LEU A 351 3.44 -1.11 20.98
CA LEU A 351 3.73 -2.45 20.49
C LEU A 351 2.89 -2.79 19.27
N ASP A 352 1.59 -2.46 19.28
CA ASP A 352 0.71 -2.71 18.15
C ASP A 352 1.13 -1.92 16.90
N VAL A 353 1.60 -0.67 17.04
CA VAL A 353 2.16 0.11 15.91
C VAL A 353 3.26 -0.64 15.18
N LEU A 354 4.25 -1.20 15.91
CA LEU A 354 5.34 -1.97 15.28
C LEU A 354 4.83 -3.19 14.51
N ARG A 355 3.79 -3.86 15.03
CA ARG A 355 3.20 -5.07 14.44
C ARG A 355 2.42 -4.72 13.18
N ARG A 356 1.54 -3.72 13.26
CA ARG A 356 0.79 -3.20 12.10
C ARG A 356 1.74 -2.74 10.99
N PHE A 357 2.81 -2.02 11.35
CA PHE A 357 3.82 -1.59 10.38
C PHE A 357 4.50 -2.77 9.68
N ARG A 358 4.96 -3.78 10.43
CA ARG A 358 5.53 -5.01 9.85
C ARG A 358 4.57 -5.65 8.87
N HIS A 359 3.33 -5.81 9.29
CA HIS A 359 2.28 -6.48 8.52
C HIS A 359 2.00 -5.78 7.20
N VAL A 360 1.79 -4.46 7.25
CA VAL A 360 1.54 -3.63 6.06
C VAL A 360 2.72 -3.69 5.11
N GLU A 361 3.95 -3.50 5.60
CA GLU A 361 5.14 -3.51 4.74
C GLU A 361 5.43 -4.91 4.16
N THR A 362 5.23 -5.97 4.93
CA THR A 362 5.35 -7.35 4.43
C THR A 362 4.35 -7.63 3.32
N LEU A 363 3.11 -7.15 3.47
CA LEU A 363 2.07 -7.30 2.46
C LEU A 363 2.42 -6.51 1.20
N LYS A 364 2.88 -5.25 1.31
CA LYS A 364 3.38 -4.46 0.17
C LYS A 364 4.50 -5.19 -0.58
N ILE A 365 5.51 -5.71 0.13
CA ILE A 365 6.61 -6.46 -0.49
C ILE A 365 6.06 -7.69 -1.24
N CYS A 366 5.15 -8.44 -0.63
CA CYS A 366 4.58 -9.62 -1.28
C CYS A 366 3.78 -9.26 -2.54
N LEU A 367 2.96 -8.22 -2.49
CA LEU A 367 2.19 -7.79 -3.66
C LEU A 367 3.11 -7.38 -4.82
N ARG A 368 4.27 -6.79 -4.53
CA ARG A 368 5.29 -6.45 -5.53
C ARG A 368 6.01 -7.68 -6.09
N ASP A 369 6.35 -8.64 -5.23
CA ASP A 369 6.92 -9.95 -5.59
C ASP A 369 5.95 -10.71 -6.51
N LEU A 370 4.68 -10.84 -6.10
CA LEU A 370 3.63 -11.48 -6.89
C LEU A 370 3.35 -10.75 -8.21
N ASN A 371 3.46 -9.43 -8.27
CA ASN A 371 3.29 -8.68 -9.52
C ASN A 371 4.52 -8.78 -10.45
N GLY A 372 5.61 -9.43 -10.01
CA GLY A 372 6.85 -9.56 -10.78
C GLY A 372 7.67 -8.27 -10.86
N GLU A 373 7.36 -7.28 -10.03
CA GLU A 373 8.04 -5.97 -9.99
C GLU A 373 9.40 -6.05 -9.27
N VAL A 374 9.60 -7.10 -8.45
CA VAL A 374 10.74 -7.22 -7.56
C VAL A 374 11.30 -8.64 -7.67
N GLY A 375 12.57 -8.75 -8.08
CA GLY A 375 13.26 -10.05 -8.10
C GLY A 375 13.53 -10.59 -6.69
N PRO A 376 13.73 -11.92 -6.51
CA PRO A 376 13.88 -12.55 -5.20
C PRO A 376 14.97 -11.94 -4.30
N PHE A 377 16.07 -11.48 -4.90
CA PHE A 377 17.16 -10.79 -4.19
C PHE A 377 16.67 -9.51 -3.48
N TYR A 378 15.81 -8.74 -4.14
CA TYR A 378 15.29 -7.49 -3.60
C TYR A 378 14.21 -7.73 -2.54
N VAL A 379 13.45 -8.84 -2.63
CA VAL A 379 12.49 -9.24 -1.58
C VAL A 379 13.21 -9.41 -0.25
N GLY A 380 14.30 -10.18 -0.23
CA GLY A 380 15.07 -10.39 1.00
C GLY A 380 15.69 -9.12 1.55
N LYS A 381 16.17 -8.25 0.67
CA LYS A 381 16.68 -6.92 1.03
C LYS A 381 15.60 -6.06 1.69
N TYR A 382 14.40 -5.96 1.10
CA TYR A 382 13.32 -5.15 1.63
C TYR A 382 12.79 -5.68 2.97
N LEU A 383 12.60 -6.99 3.09
CA LEU A 383 12.21 -7.60 4.37
C LEU A 383 13.24 -7.31 5.47
N SER A 384 14.54 -7.31 5.12
CA SER A 384 15.62 -6.97 6.05
C SER A 384 15.59 -5.50 6.45
N MET A 385 15.31 -4.59 5.51
CA MET A 385 15.18 -3.16 5.80
C MET A 385 13.99 -2.87 6.73
N VAL A 386 12.86 -3.55 6.54
CA VAL A 386 11.69 -3.47 7.44
C VAL A 386 12.06 -3.95 8.85
N ALA A 387 12.74 -5.10 8.94
CA ALA A 387 13.21 -5.63 10.23
C ALA A 387 14.21 -4.69 10.91
N GLU A 388 15.15 -4.09 10.18
CA GLU A 388 16.10 -3.11 10.70
C GLU A 388 15.40 -1.84 11.24
N ALA A 389 14.37 -1.32 10.55
CA ALA A 389 13.60 -0.16 11.01
C ALA A 389 12.81 -0.48 12.30
N ILE A 390 12.15 -1.64 12.35
CA ILE A 390 11.42 -2.10 13.53
C ILE A 390 12.35 -2.40 14.71
N LEU A 391 13.54 -2.96 14.45
CA LEU A 391 14.56 -3.18 15.48
C LEU A 391 15.03 -1.86 16.10
N GLU A 392 15.23 -0.83 15.28
CA GLU A 392 15.60 0.51 15.73
C GLU A 392 14.52 1.11 16.63
N ALA A 393 13.27 1.19 16.14
CA ALA A 393 12.16 1.72 16.91
C ALA A 393 11.88 0.90 18.19
N GLY A 394 12.00 -0.43 18.11
CA GLY A 394 11.84 -1.31 19.26
C GLY A 394 12.93 -1.12 20.31
N LEU A 395 14.17 -0.83 19.89
CA LEU A 395 15.26 -0.46 20.77
C LEU A 395 15.02 0.88 21.48
N GLU A 396 14.51 1.87 20.76
CA GLU A 396 14.14 3.17 21.32
C GLU A 396 13.02 3.04 22.36
N ILE A 397 11.96 2.27 22.06
CA ILE A 397 10.89 1.99 23.04
C ILE A 397 11.46 1.29 24.28
N ALA A 398 12.29 0.26 24.08
CA ALA A 398 12.92 -0.46 25.19
C ALA A 398 13.81 0.47 26.04
N TRP A 399 14.53 1.39 25.40
CA TRP A 399 15.34 2.41 26.06
C TRP A 399 14.48 3.32 26.93
N GLU A 400 13.41 3.88 26.38
CA GLU A 400 12.52 4.77 27.13
C GLU A 400 11.91 4.11 28.36
N VAL A 401 11.64 2.80 28.31
CA VAL A 401 11.09 2.05 29.44
C VAL A 401 12.14 1.75 30.53
N VAL A 402 13.37 1.41 30.14
CA VAL A 402 14.40 0.95 31.09
C VAL A 402 15.25 2.10 31.63
N ARG A 403 15.36 3.21 30.89
CA ARG A 403 16.23 4.33 31.28
C ARG A 403 15.73 5.01 32.55
N ASP A 404 16.68 5.31 33.41
CA ASP A 404 16.51 6.27 34.49
C ASP A 404 16.69 7.68 33.88
N LYS A 405 15.63 8.48 33.81
CA LYS A 405 15.64 9.81 33.18
C LYS A 405 16.57 10.81 33.88
N GLU A 406 16.88 10.60 35.16
CA GLU A 406 17.81 11.46 35.89
C GLU A 406 19.26 11.10 35.57
N LYS A 407 19.56 9.80 35.47
CA LYS A 407 20.92 9.30 35.19
C LYS A 407 21.27 9.28 33.70
N HIS A 408 20.26 9.18 32.84
CA HIS A 408 20.42 9.08 31.38
C HIS A 408 19.45 10.07 30.70
N PRO A 409 19.70 11.38 30.80
CA PRO A 409 18.84 12.40 30.19
C PRO A 409 18.90 12.36 28.66
N GLU A 410 20.03 11.94 28.08
CA GLU A 410 20.18 11.76 26.64
C GLU A 410 19.65 10.42 26.11
N LYS A 411 19.09 10.41 24.90
CA LYS A 411 18.71 9.21 24.14
C LYS A 411 19.90 8.48 23.50
N ASN A 412 21.10 8.60 24.07
CA ASN A 412 22.34 8.14 23.43
C ASN A 412 22.91 6.90 24.12
N HIS A 413 22.21 5.78 23.99
CA HIS A 413 22.72 4.50 24.48
C HIS A 413 23.94 4.05 23.68
N LYS A 414 24.83 3.27 24.31
CA LYS A 414 26.04 2.73 23.66
C LYS A 414 25.90 1.26 23.26
N MET A 415 24.66 0.80 23.06
CA MET A 415 24.36 -0.54 22.58
C MET A 415 24.13 -0.56 21.07
N VAL A 416 24.48 -1.68 20.46
CA VAL A 416 24.22 -2.05 19.07
C VAL A 416 23.58 -3.43 19.04
N VAL A 417 22.59 -3.58 18.16
CA VAL A 417 22.03 -4.86 17.77
C VAL A 417 22.71 -5.27 16.47
N MET A 418 23.58 -6.27 16.55
CA MET A 418 24.21 -6.88 15.38
C MET A 418 23.26 -7.91 14.80
N GLY A 419 22.82 -7.71 13.56
CA GLY A 419 22.14 -8.73 12.78
C GLY A 419 23.13 -9.78 12.30
N MET A 420 22.73 -11.04 12.40
CA MET A 420 23.49 -12.22 12.02
C MET A 420 22.73 -12.99 10.94
N GLY A 421 23.37 -14.02 10.37
CA GLY A 421 22.72 -14.95 9.44
C GLY A 421 22.00 -14.22 8.29
N LYS A 422 20.71 -14.51 8.11
CA LYS A 422 19.89 -13.91 7.05
C LYS A 422 19.66 -12.41 7.24
N LEU A 423 19.53 -11.93 8.48
CA LEU A 423 19.31 -10.51 8.74
C LEU A 423 20.53 -9.70 8.33
N GLY A 424 21.71 -10.09 8.84
CA GLY A 424 22.94 -9.37 8.54
C GLY A 424 23.39 -9.52 7.07
N GLY A 425 23.05 -10.64 6.42
CA GLY A 425 23.23 -10.84 4.98
C GLY A 425 22.22 -10.12 4.08
N LYS A 426 21.17 -9.51 4.64
CA LYS A 426 20.03 -8.90 3.91
C LYS A 426 19.24 -9.89 3.04
N GLU A 427 19.03 -11.10 3.57
CA GLU A 427 18.45 -12.26 2.90
C GLU A 427 17.25 -12.83 3.69
N LEU A 428 16.50 -11.98 4.41
CA LEU A 428 15.32 -12.43 5.14
C LEU A 428 14.26 -13.02 4.20
N SER A 429 13.58 -14.06 4.69
CA SER A 429 12.32 -14.58 4.14
C SER A 429 11.12 -14.14 4.99
N TYR A 430 9.90 -14.24 4.45
CA TYR A 430 8.65 -13.77 5.09
C TYR A 430 8.45 -14.22 6.55
N ASN A 431 8.84 -15.46 6.89
CA ASN A 431 8.68 -16.05 8.23
C ASN A 431 10.02 -16.24 8.97
N SER A 432 10.99 -15.35 8.75
CA SER A 432 12.29 -15.46 9.42
C SER A 432 12.22 -14.97 10.86
N ASP A 433 12.88 -15.71 11.76
CA ASP A 433 13.32 -15.18 13.05
C ASP A 433 14.50 -14.22 12.81
N LEU A 434 14.77 -13.32 13.77
CA LEU A 434 15.90 -12.40 13.70
C LEU A 434 17.05 -12.93 14.54
N ASP A 435 18.07 -13.45 13.87
CA ASP A 435 19.34 -13.81 14.50
C ASP A 435 20.09 -12.53 14.89
N VAL A 436 20.28 -12.27 16.19
CA VAL A 436 20.96 -11.05 16.66
C VAL A 436 21.94 -11.29 17.81
N ILE A 437 22.86 -10.35 17.98
CA ILE A 437 23.76 -10.25 19.15
C ILE A 437 23.71 -8.83 19.68
N PHE A 438 23.59 -8.68 21.01
CA PHE A 438 23.63 -7.37 21.66
C PHE A 438 25.03 -7.09 22.19
N ILE A 439 25.62 -5.97 21.74
CA ILE A 439 26.95 -5.54 22.15
C ILE A 439 26.88 -4.08 22.62
N TYR A 440 27.50 -3.76 23.75
CA TYR A 440 27.57 -2.39 24.26
C TYR A 440 29.01 -1.93 24.50
N ASP A 441 29.26 -0.64 24.35
CA ASP A 441 30.54 0.01 24.66
C ASP A 441 30.42 0.81 25.96
N GLY A 442 30.67 0.18 27.10
CA GLY A 442 30.50 0.79 28.43
C GLY A 442 31.31 0.08 29.51
N LYS A 443 31.23 0.62 30.74
CA LYS A 443 31.87 0.04 31.92
C LYS A 443 31.13 -1.21 32.39
N GLU A 444 31.82 -2.06 33.15
CA GLU A 444 31.26 -3.32 33.66
C GLU A 444 30.07 -3.10 34.61
N GLU A 445 30.06 -2.00 35.36
CA GLU A 445 28.94 -1.56 36.20
C GLU A 445 27.64 -1.35 35.41
N GLU A 446 27.75 -0.97 34.13
CA GLU A 446 26.60 -0.76 33.23
C GLU A 446 26.04 -2.08 32.68
N HIS A 447 26.72 -3.21 32.89
CA HIS A 447 26.33 -4.50 32.32
C HIS A 447 24.91 -4.92 32.71
N MET A 448 24.52 -4.69 33.96
CA MET A 448 23.18 -5.02 34.45
C MET A 448 22.11 -4.16 33.75
N PHE A 449 22.40 -2.89 33.50
CA PHE A 449 21.51 -1.98 32.79
C PHE A 449 21.33 -2.40 31.32
N TYR A 450 22.42 -2.65 30.60
CA TYR A 450 22.34 -3.13 29.22
C TYR A 450 21.71 -4.51 29.10
N SER A 451 21.89 -5.38 30.11
CA SER A 451 21.19 -6.67 30.16
C SER A 451 19.68 -6.50 30.27
N LYS A 452 19.20 -5.57 31.12
CA LYS A 452 17.78 -5.21 31.20
C LYS A 452 17.26 -4.61 29.89
N LEU A 453 18.06 -3.75 29.25
CA LEU A 453 17.72 -3.19 27.95
C LEU A 453 17.56 -4.28 26.89
N GLY A 454 18.52 -5.21 26.77
CA GLY A 454 18.45 -6.33 25.84
C GLY A 454 17.24 -7.25 26.09
N GLN A 455 16.92 -7.55 27.35
CA GLN A 455 15.70 -8.29 27.71
C GLN A 455 14.44 -7.53 27.28
N LYS A 456 14.43 -6.21 27.46
CA LYS A 456 13.30 -5.37 27.07
C LYS A 456 13.12 -5.29 25.55
N VAL A 457 14.19 -5.21 24.78
CA VAL A 457 14.14 -5.27 23.30
C VAL A 457 13.48 -6.57 22.84
N ILE A 458 13.89 -7.72 23.38
CA ILE A 458 13.27 -9.01 23.08
C ILE A 458 11.79 -8.99 23.43
N SER A 459 11.44 -8.47 24.61
CA SER A 459 10.05 -8.36 25.05
C SER A 459 9.19 -7.50 24.13
N VAL A 460 9.67 -6.32 23.73
CA VAL A 460 8.97 -5.40 22.81
C VAL A 460 8.62 -6.08 21.48
N LEU A 461 9.56 -6.85 20.94
CA LEU A 461 9.42 -7.44 19.61
C LEU A 461 8.66 -8.78 19.61
N SER A 462 8.82 -9.61 20.64
CA SER A 462 8.35 -11.00 20.62
C SER A 462 7.11 -11.30 21.46
N VAL A 463 6.70 -10.42 22.39
CA VAL A 463 5.47 -10.65 23.18
C VAL A 463 4.23 -10.55 22.27
N PRO A 464 3.29 -11.50 22.31
CA PRO A 464 2.08 -11.40 21.51
C PRO A 464 1.12 -10.33 22.06
N THR A 465 0.51 -9.56 21.16
CA THR A 465 -0.59 -8.62 21.40
C THR A 465 -1.80 -9.01 20.54
N GLY A 466 -2.83 -8.15 20.47
CA GLY A 466 -3.96 -8.35 19.54
C GLY A 466 -3.52 -8.43 18.07
N GLU A 467 -2.43 -7.74 17.72
CA GLU A 467 -1.83 -7.74 16.38
C GLU A 467 -0.76 -8.84 16.19
N GLY A 468 -0.63 -9.75 17.15
CA GLY A 468 0.41 -10.80 17.14
C GLY A 468 1.76 -10.30 17.65
N TYR A 469 2.85 -10.65 16.99
CA TYR A 469 4.21 -10.25 17.39
C TYR A 469 4.97 -9.63 16.21
N ALA A 470 5.92 -8.73 16.49
CA ALA A 470 6.75 -8.12 15.46
C ALA A 470 7.76 -9.15 14.95
N TYR A 471 8.71 -9.60 15.76
CA TYR A 471 9.64 -10.66 15.38
C TYR A 471 9.99 -11.53 16.57
N LYS A 472 10.27 -12.81 16.30
CA LYS A 472 10.98 -13.66 17.25
C LYS A 472 12.46 -13.38 17.13
N ILE A 473 13.14 -13.29 18.27
CA ILE A 473 14.57 -13.04 18.33
C ILE A 473 15.30 -14.34 18.65
N ASP A 474 16.25 -14.73 17.80
CA ASP A 474 17.19 -15.82 18.08
C ASP A 474 18.54 -15.25 18.51
N MET A 475 18.97 -15.62 19.71
CA MET A 475 20.24 -15.19 20.32
C MET A 475 21.28 -16.31 20.29
N GLY A 476 21.07 -17.37 19.49
CA GLY A 476 21.91 -18.58 19.47
C GLY A 476 23.35 -18.36 19.01
N LEU A 477 23.60 -17.30 18.23
CA LEU A 477 24.92 -16.98 17.65
C LEU A 477 25.78 -16.05 18.53
N ARG A 478 25.31 -15.67 19.72
CA ARG A 478 26.09 -14.85 20.65
C ARG A 478 27.29 -15.64 21.24
N PRO A 479 28.34 -14.96 21.76
CA PRO A 479 29.47 -15.62 22.41
C PRO A 479 29.02 -16.65 23.45
N SER A 480 29.60 -17.86 23.41
CA SER A 480 29.22 -19.01 24.25
C SER A 480 27.77 -19.51 24.05
N GLY A 481 27.11 -19.12 22.96
CA GLY A 481 25.80 -19.57 22.55
C GLY A 481 24.72 -19.37 23.62
N ARG A 482 23.82 -20.35 23.77
CA ARG A 482 22.70 -20.31 24.74
C ARG A 482 23.14 -20.20 26.21
N SER A 483 24.36 -20.61 26.53
CA SER A 483 24.94 -20.51 27.87
C SER A 483 25.66 -19.18 28.13
N GLY A 484 25.86 -18.37 27.09
CA GLY A 484 26.50 -17.06 27.20
C GLY A 484 25.58 -15.96 27.73
N ALA A 485 26.19 -14.88 28.21
CA ALA A 485 25.50 -13.67 28.63
C ALA A 485 24.61 -13.12 27.51
N LEU A 486 23.45 -12.56 27.85
CA LEU A 486 22.50 -12.03 26.87
C LEU A 486 23.10 -10.86 26.06
N VAL A 487 23.88 -10.03 26.74
CA VAL A 487 24.53 -8.85 26.18
C VAL A 487 26.01 -8.93 26.51
N THR A 488 26.89 -8.54 25.59
CA THR A 488 28.35 -8.59 25.80
C THR A 488 28.95 -7.20 25.71
N SER A 489 29.92 -6.87 26.57
CA SER A 489 30.67 -5.61 26.43
C SER A 489 31.61 -5.70 25.21
N LEU A 490 31.93 -4.57 24.58
CA LEU A 490 32.84 -4.53 23.44
C LEU A 490 34.21 -5.16 23.77
N ASN A 491 34.71 -4.93 24.98
CA ASN A 491 35.96 -5.52 25.46
C ASN A 491 35.87 -7.03 25.65
N ALA A 492 34.78 -7.53 26.25
CA ALA A 492 34.57 -8.96 26.41
C ALA A 492 34.37 -9.66 25.06
N PHE A 493 33.65 -9.03 24.12
CA PHE A 493 33.49 -9.54 22.77
C PHE A 493 34.83 -9.65 22.05
N ARG A 494 35.67 -8.60 22.09
CA ARG A 494 37.03 -8.63 21.53
C ARG A 494 37.84 -9.78 22.10
N LYS A 495 37.88 -9.90 23.43
CA LYS A 495 38.63 -10.96 24.12
C LYS A 495 38.17 -12.35 23.70
N TYR A 496 36.86 -12.57 23.64
CA TYR A 496 36.28 -13.85 23.22
C TYR A 496 36.69 -14.23 21.80
N GLN A 497 36.57 -13.30 20.85
CA GLN A 497 36.97 -13.56 19.46
C GLN A 497 38.48 -13.84 19.34
N GLN A 498 39.31 -13.20 20.17
CA GLN A 498 40.74 -13.43 20.16
C GLN A 498 41.15 -14.77 20.78
N GLU A 499 40.53 -15.17 21.89
CA GLU A 499 41.03 -16.29 22.71
C GLU A 499 40.23 -17.58 22.59
N SER A 500 38.95 -17.54 22.23
CA SER A 500 38.03 -18.68 22.43
C SER A 500 37.13 -19.03 21.23
N ALA A 501 36.95 -18.10 20.30
CA ALA A 501 36.02 -18.29 19.19
C ALA A 501 36.39 -19.46 18.27
N GLN A 502 35.37 -20.24 17.92
CA GLN A 502 35.48 -21.41 17.06
C GLN A 502 35.43 -21.03 15.58
N ILE A 503 35.88 -21.95 14.71
CA ILE A 503 35.89 -21.77 13.25
C ILE A 503 34.50 -21.44 12.69
N TRP A 504 33.46 -22.12 13.19
CA TRP A 504 32.08 -21.87 12.76
C TRP A 504 31.57 -20.48 13.15
N GLU A 505 32.05 -19.92 14.27
CA GLU A 505 31.70 -18.55 14.69
C GLU A 505 32.36 -17.52 13.77
N ARG A 506 33.59 -17.77 13.32
CA ARG A 506 34.25 -16.96 12.29
C ARG A 506 33.45 -16.96 10.98
N GLN A 507 32.93 -18.12 10.56
CA GLN A 507 32.07 -18.20 9.38
C GLN A 507 30.75 -17.44 9.59
N ALA A 508 30.10 -17.58 10.75
CA ALA A 508 28.85 -16.87 11.05
C ALA A 508 29.03 -15.34 11.04
N LEU A 509 30.19 -14.84 11.50
CA LEU A 509 30.52 -13.42 11.51
C LEU A 509 30.74 -12.80 10.12
N VAL A 510 30.90 -13.61 9.06
CA VAL A 510 30.96 -13.09 7.67
C VAL A 510 29.67 -12.35 7.31
N LYS A 511 28.53 -12.79 7.83
CA LYS A 511 27.23 -12.15 7.61
C LYS A 511 26.87 -11.14 8.71
N ALA A 512 27.76 -10.81 9.65
CA ALA A 512 27.43 -9.88 10.72
C ALA A 512 27.33 -8.44 10.19
N ALA A 513 26.26 -7.73 10.54
CA ALA A 513 26.08 -6.32 10.21
C ALA A 513 25.39 -5.56 11.35
N PRO A 514 25.69 -4.28 11.58
CA PRO A 514 24.91 -3.45 12.50
C PRO A 514 23.49 -3.26 11.94
N SER A 515 22.47 -3.72 12.68
CA SER A 515 21.06 -3.63 12.24
C SER A 515 20.30 -2.52 12.96
N ALA A 516 20.63 -2.25 14.23
CA ALA A 516 20.07 -1.14 15.00
C ALA A 516 21.03 -0.62 16.08
N GLY A 517 20.81 0.62 16.51
CA GLY A 517 21.47 1.25 17.65
C GLY A 517 22.65 2.13 17.28
N ASN A 518 23.63 2.24 18.19
CA ASN A 518 24.66 3.27 18.08
C ASN A 518 25.65 3.04 16.94
N GLU A 519 25.58 3.87 15.90
CA GLU A 519 26.41 3.76 14.69
C GLU A 519 27.92 3.77 15.00
N LYS A 520 28.39 4.62 15.93
CA LYS A 520 29.82 4.72 16.27
C LYS A 520 30.32 3.43 16.92
N VAL A 521 29.51 2.81 17.79
CA VAL A 521 29.84 1.52 18.40
C VAL A 521 29.80 0.42 17.34
N GLY A 522 28.83 0.46 16.42
CA GLY A 522 28.72 -0.50 15.32
C GLY A 522 29.97 -0.48 14.44
N ASN A 523 30.47 0.71 14.10
CA ASN A 523 31.71 0.88 13.35
C ASN A 523 32.94 0.33 14.09
N LYS A 524 33.00 0.42 15.42
CA LYS A 524 34.08 -0.20 16.22
C LYS A 524 33.98 -1.73 16.18
N ILE A 525 32.77 -2.28 16.31
CA ILE A 525 32.53 -3.72 16.25
C ILE A 525 32.91 -4.26 14.86
N MET A 526 32.51 -3.58 13.79
CA MET A 526 32.81 -4.02 12.43
C MET A 526 34.31 -4.06 12.15
N LYS A 527 35.11 -3.12 12.67
CA LYS A 527 36.57 -3.20 12.59
C LYS A 527 37.11 -4.48 13.23
N LEU A 528 36.62 -4.83 14.43
CA LEU A 528 37.01 -6.07 15.10
C LEU A 528 36.59 -7.33 14.34
N VAL A 529 35.38 -7.31 13.76
CA VAL A 529 34.89 -8.39 12.91
C VAL A 529 35.77 -8.54 11.68
N THR A 530 36.12 -7.43 11.01
CA THR A 530 37.01 -7.44 9.85
C THR A 530 38.39 -8.01 10.17
N GLU A 531 39.01 -7.56 11.26
CA GLU A 531 40.30 -8.07 11.75
C GLU A 531 40.23 -9.59 12.03
N PHE A 532 39.19 -10.04 12.73
CA PHE A 532 39.03 -11.45 13.09
C PHE A 532 38.71 -12.35 11.89
N VAL A 533 37.80 -11.91 11.02
CA VAL A 533 37.28 -12.72 9.91
C VAL A 533 38.23 -12.76 8.73
N TYR A 534 38.85 -11.63 8.36
CA TYR A 534 39.60 -11.51 7.10
C TYR A 534 41.11 -11.38 7.29
N GLU A 535 41.59 -10.77 8.37
CA GLU A 535 43.03 -10.49 8.54
C GLU A 535 43.76 -11.59 9.31
N ARG A 536 43.02 -12.40 10.09
CA ARG A 536 43.61 -13.49 10.86
C ARG A 536 44.03 -14.66 9.96
N PRO A 537 45.25 -15.20 10.07
CA PRO A 537 45.69 -16.32 9.25
C PRO A 537 44.76 -17.54 9.39
N ILE A 538 44.57 -18.26 8.29
CA ILE A 538 43.86 -19.53 8.31
C ILE A 538 44.83 -20.59 8.85
N HIS A 539 44.44 -21.24 9.95
CA HIS A 539 45.25 -22.30 10.57
C HIS A 539 45.15 -23.62 9.79
N GLU A 540 46.15 -24.47 9.93
CA GLU A 540 46.13 -25.80 9.32
C GLU A 540 44.91 -26.61 9.80
N GLY A 541 44.17 -27.22 8.88
CA GLY A 541 42.96 -27.99 9.19
C GLY A 541 41.63 -27.22 9.12
N PHE A 542 41.65 -25.91 8.86
CA PHE A 542 40.43 -25.10 8.71
C PHE A 542 39.45 -25.67 7.67
N GLU A 543 39.94 -26.02 6.48
CA GLU A 543 39.14 -26.64 5.41
C GLU A 543 38.46 -27.94 5.86
N LYS A 544 39.17 -28.77 6.64
CA LYS A 544 38.63 -30.03 7.16
C LYS A 544 37.50 -29.77 8.15
N GLU A 545 37.62 -28.75 8.99
CA GLU A 545 36.57 -28.40 9.95
C GLU A 545 35.34 -27.82 9.26
N ILE A 546 35.51 -26.92 8.27
CA ILE A 546 34.39 -26.40 7.46
C ILE A 546 33.66 -27.54 6.76
N LYS A 547 34.39 -28.47 6.12
CA LYS A 547 33.79 -29.68 5.52
C LYS A 547 33.09 -30.56 6.54
N ARG A 548 33.64 -30.71 7.76
CA ARG A 548 33.04 -31.50 8.85
C ARG A 548 31.72 -30.89 9.30
N LEU A 549 31.70 -29.58 9.55
CA LEU A 549 30.51 -28.82 9.93
C LEU A 549 29.43 -28.95 8.86
N ARG A 550 29.79 -28.76 7.58
CA ARG A 550 28.86 -28.87 6.48
C ARG A 550 28.23 -30.25 6.36
N LYS A 551 29.04 -31.32 6.40
CA LYS A 551 28.56 -32.71 6.37
C LYS A 551 27.65 -33.03 7.55
N ARG A 552 27.95 -32.46 8.72
CA ARG A 552 27.12 -32.62 9.91
C ARG A 552 25.74 -31.99 9.71
N MET A 553 25.65 -30.79 9.14
CA MET A 553 24.37 -30.15 8.81
C MET A 553 23.56 -30.95 7.78
N GLU A 554 24.21 -31.52 6.76
CA GLU A 554 23.55 -32.39 5.77
C GLU A 554 22.91 -33.60 6.46
N LYS A 555 23.67 -34.27 7.34
CA LYS A 555 23.23 -35.48 8.04
C LYS A 555 22.17 -35.21 9.12
N GLU A 556 22.38 -34.19 9.95
CA GLU A 556 21.56 -33.93 11.15
C GLU A 556 20.34 -33.03 10.86
N ILE A 557 20.45 -32.09 9.91
CA ILE A 557 19.39 -31.10 9.63
C ILE A 557 18.66 -31.41 8.33
N ALA A 558 19.39 -31.68 7.24
CA ALA A 558 18.74 -31.95 5.96
C ALA A 558 18.03 -33.30 5.98
N ALA A 559 18.70 -34.32 6.50
CA ALA A 559 18.20 -35.68 6.67
C ALA A 559 17.49 -36.18 5.39
N GLU A 560 18.16 -35.98 4.24
CA GLU A 560 17.57 -36.27 2.93
C GLU A 560 17.36 -37.77 2.71
N SER A 561 16.31 -38.07 1.95
CA SER A 561 15.99 -39.42 1.49
C SER A 561 15.70 -39.37 -0.02
N ARG A 562 15.47 -40.53 -0.66
CA ARG A 562 15.11 -40.58 -2.09
C ARG A 562 13.84 -39.79 -2.42
N GLU A 563 12.95 -39.58 -1.46
CA GLU A 563 11.66 -38.91 -1.64
C GLU A 563 11.62 -37.51 -1.03
N LYS A 564 12.65 -37.13 -0.26
CA LYS A 564 12.70 -35.85 0.47
C LYS A 564 14.03 -35.16 0.25
N LEU A 565 13.98 -34.09 -0.55
CA LEU A 565 15.08 -33.17 -0.76
C LEU A 565 14.89 -31.91 0.09
N ASN A 566 15.99 -31.36 0.60
CA ASN A 566 15.99 -30.14 1.39
C ASN A 566 16.75 -29.04 0.64
N ILE A 567 15.99 -28.11 0.05
CA ILE A 567 16.53 -27.01 -0.76
C ILE A 567 17.52 -26.09 -0.02
N LYS A 568 17.49 -26.09 1.32
CA LYS A 568 18.35 -25.23 2.14
C LYS A 568 19.62 -25.97 2.56
N THR A 569 19.48 -27.05 3.33
CA THR A 569 20.62 -27.73 3.99
C THR A 569 21.05 -29.02 3.31
N GLY A 570 20.30 -29.48 2.30
CA GLY A 570 20.59 -30.66 1.51
C GLY A 570 21.77 -30.48 0.56
N ARG A 571 22.18 -31.56 -0.10
CA ARG A 571 23.29 -31.52 -1.05
C ARG A 571 22.91 -30.69 -2.29
N GLY A 572 23.76 -29.73 -2.66
CA GLY A 572 23.49 -28.76 -3.71
C GLY A 572 22.50 -27.66 -3.31
N GLY A 573 22.13 -27.58 -2.02
CA GLY A 573 21.21 -26.57 -1.50
C GLY A 573 21.87 -25.21 -1.23
N ILE A 574 21.08 -24.26 -0.73
CA ILE A 574 21.52 -22.88 -0.46
C ILE A 574 22.75 -22.84 0.47
N VAL A 575 22.79 -23.68 1.50
CA VAL A 575 23.89 -23.72 2.47
C VAL A 575 25.21 -24.18 1.83
N ASP A 576 25.19 -24.92 0.71
CA ASP A 576 26.43 -25.23 -0.04
C ASP A 576 27.03 -23.99 -0.70
N ILE A 577 26.22 -22.97 -1.03
CA ILE A 577 26.68 -21.70 -1.59
C ILE A 577 27.21 -20.77 -0.48
N GLU A 578 26.63 -20.87 0.72
CA GLU A 578 27.05 -20.08 1.90
C GLU A 578 28.37 -20.56 2.53
N PHE A 579 28.72 -21.83 2.35
CA PHE A 579 29.94 -22.47 2.85
C PHE A 579 31.06 -22.40 1.82
#